data_AF-A0AAV4J8Z6-F1
#
_entry.id   AF-A0AAV4J8Z6-F1
#
_cell.length_a   1.000
_cell.length_b   1.000
_cell.length_c   1.000
_cell.angle_alpha   90.00
_cell.angle_beta   90.00
_cell.angle_gamma   90.00
#
_symmetry.space_group_name_H-M   'P 1'
#
loop_
_entity.id
_entity.type
_entity.pdbx_description
1 polymer ?
#
loop_
_entity_poly.entity_id
_entity_poly.type
_entity_poly.pdbx_seq_one_letter_code
_entity_poly.pdbx_strand_id
1 'polypeptide(L)'
;MRDLWILAYRDAQSFRLSHYFVCFISDATSSLSGLVLNYDSIWNVVRPQHIEIPRSLVEVVTNWNLPMHNWLKTYVFKTVRPYGVFLAVLTTYAASSLLHTHPVVIFVNLCFGALAIFHLAYLGLMFDSSDGEEKGYTMWHTLDKWTGLDFLSHWVALGTFIVYWLV
;
A
#
# COMPACT_ATOMS: atom_id res chain seq x y z
N MET A 1 6.21 20.91 -29.34
CA MET A 1 6.38 19.44 -29.42
C MET A 1 7.42 18.91 -28.44
N ARG A 2 8.65 19.47 -28.36
CA ARG A 2 9.66 19.04 -27.35
C ARG A 2 9.15 19.17 -25.90
N ASP A 3 8.45 20.25 -25.58
CA ASP A 3 7.95 20.48 -24.22
C ASP A 3 6.86 19.47 -23.80
N LEU A 4 6.06 18.98 -24.75
CA LEU A 4 5.02 17.98 -24.50
C LEU A 4 5.61 16.64 -24.06
N TRP A 5 6.70 16.20 -24.71
CA TRP A 5 7.38 14.96 -24.35
C TRP A 5 8.07 15.05 -22.98
N ILE A 6 8.67 16.19 -22.67
CA ILE A 6 9.29 16.44 -21.37
C ILE A 6 8.22 16.44 -20.27
N LEU A 7 7.08 17.09 -20.53
CA LEU A 7 5.97 17.15 -19.58
C LEU A 7 5.36 15.76 -19.35
N ALA A 8 5.09 15.00 -20.43
CA ALA A 8 4.60 13.64 -20.33
C ALA A 8 5.58 12.71 -19.60
N TYR A 9 6.89 12.86 -19.84
CA TYR A 9 7.91 12.10 -19.14
C TYR A 9 7.97 12.46 -17.65
N ARG A 10 7.97 13.76 -17.32
CA ARG A 10 7.93 14.25 -15.94
C ARG A 10 6.72 13.69 -15.20
N ASP A 11 5.54 13.75 -15.82
CA ASP A 11 4.30 13.31 -15.19
C ASP A 11 4.32 11.78 -14.99
N ALA A 12 4.77 11.01 -16.00
CA ALA A 12 4.94 9.57 -15.89
C ALA A 12 5.98 9.16 -14.83
N GLN A 13 7.09 9.90 -14.71
CA GLN A 13 8.10 9.68 -13.68
C GLN A 13 7.55 10.01 -12.29
N SER A 14 6.79 11.09 -12.16
CA SER A 14 6.18 11.46 -10.88
C SER A 14 5.23 10.38 -10.36
N PHE A 15 4.34 9.86 -11.22
CA PHE A 15 3.45 8.76 -10.88
C PHE A 15 4.21 7.50 -10.44
N ARG A 16 5.29 7.17 -11.15
CA ARG A 16 6.12 6.00 -10.87
C ARG A 16 6.87 6.12 -9.54
N LEU A 17 7.50 7.27 -9.28
CA LEU A 17 8.23 7.51 -8.03
C LEU A 17 7.28 7.55 -6.84
N SER A 18 6.08 8.14 -6.98
CA SER A 18 5.05 8.09 -5.94
C SER A 18 4.61 6.65 -5.64
N HIS A 19 4.43 5.82 -6.67
CA HIS A 19 4.12 4.40 -6.49
C HIS A 19 5.23 3.67 -5.72
N TYR A 20 6.50 3.85 -6.11
CA TYR A 20 7.63 3.26 -5.40
C TYR A 20 7.72 3.70 -3.94
N PHE A 21 7.51 5.00 -3.68
CA PHE A 21 7.51 5.54 -2.32
C PHE A 21 6.50 4.81 -1.43
N VAL A 22 5.26 4.66 -1.89
CA VAL A 22 4.20 3.97 -1.13
C VAL A 22 4.56 2.49 -0.91
N CYS A 23 5.06 1.80 -1.94
CA CYS A 23 5.45 0.41 -1.81
C CYS A 23 6.61 0.20 -0.81
N PHE A 24 7.63 1.06 -0.84
CA PHE A 24 8.76 0.95 0.09
C PHE A 24 8.37 1.28 1.53
N ILE A 25 7.50 2.27 1.73
CA ILE A 25 6.95 2.55 3.06
C ILE A 25 6.11 1.38 3.56
N SER A 26 5.31 0.74 2.69
CA SER A 26 4.55 -0.47 3.05
C SER A 26 5.47 -1.61 3.47
N ASP A 27 6.52 -1.89 2.70
CA ASP A 27 7.50 -2.94 3.02
C ASP A 27 8.27 -2.62 4.32
N ALA A 28 8.67 -1.36 4.51
CA ALA A 28 9.33 -0.90 5.74
C ALA A 28 8.41 -1.00 6.97
N THR A 29 7.14 -0.63 6.84
CA THR A 29 6.14 -0.70 7.91
C THR A 29 5.84 -2.16 8.26
N SER A 30 5.67 -3.03 7.28
CA SER A 30 5.50 -4.48 7.51
C SER A 30 6.69 -5.06 8.25
N SER A 31 7.91 -4.71 7.81
CA SER A 31 9.15 -5.17 8.44
C SER A 31 9.28 -4.68 9.89
N LEU A 32 8.93 -3.41 10.15
CA LEU A 32 8.99 -2.82 11.48
C LEU A 32 7.93 -3.38 12.44
N SER A 33 6.76 -3.73 11.92
CA SER A 33 5.67 -4.32 12.71
C SER A 33 5.94 -5.77 13.17
N GLY A 34 7.04 -6.38 12.72
CA GLY A 34 7.33 -7.80 12.97
C GLY A 34 6.45 -8.77 12.18
N LEU A 35 5.51 -8.26 11.37
CA LEU A 35 4.75 -9.02 10.37
C LEU A 35 5.68 -9.30 9.18
N VAL A 36 6.62 -10.22 9.37
CA VAL A 36 7.38 -10.79 8.26
C VAL A 36 6.44 -11.75 7.52
N LEU A 37 5.79 -11.26 6.47
CA LEU A 37 5.15 -12.13 5.49
C LEU A 37 6.26 -12.93 4.81
N ASN A 38 6.49 -14.16 5.28
CA ASN A 38 7.52 -15.07 4.80
C ASN A 38 7.40 -15.31 3.29
N TYR A 39 8.33 -14.73 2.49
CA TYR A 39 8.68 -15.18 1.13
C TYR A 39 9.96 -14.49 0.62
N ASP A 40 11.16 -14.99 0.98
CA ASP A 40 12.49 -14.85 0.32
C ASP A 40 12.98 -13.49 -0.27
N SER A 41 12.27 -12.37 -0.15
CA SER A 41 12.58 -11.11 -0.83
C SER A 41 12.22 -9.91 0.02
N ILE A 42 13.18 -9.00 0.23
CA ILE A 42 13.00 -7.69 0.89
C ILE A 42 11.95 -6.81 0.17
N TRP A 43 11.66 -7.13 -1.09
CA TRP A 43 10.74 -6.40 -1.96
C TRP A 43 9.47 -7.23 -2.21
N ASN A 44 8.45 -7.02 -1.38
CA ASN A 44 7.21 -7.82 -1.43
C ASN A 44 6.11 -7.12 -2.23
N VAL A 45 6.17 -5.79 -2.37
CA VAL A 45 5.12 -5.04 -3.07
C VAL A 45 5.51 -4.67 -4.51
N VAL A 46 6.76 -4.27 -4.76
CA VAL A 46 7.25 -3.84 -6.09
C VAL A 46 8.71 -4.21 -6.31
N ARG A 47 9.14 -4.52 -7.55
CA ARG A 47 10.55 -4.75 -7.89
C ARG A 47 11.07 -3.69 -8.87
N PRO A 48 11.63 -2.56 -8.38
CA PRO A 48 11.99 -1.40 -9.22
C PRO A 48 13.03 -1.73 -10.29
N GLN A 49 14.00 -2.60 -9.99
CA GLN A 49 15.06 -2.98 -10.94
C GLN A 49 14.51 -3.58 -12.24
N HIS A 50 13.46 -4.40 -12.12
CA HIS A 50 12.82 -5.07 -13.26
C HIS A 50 11.85 -4.14 -14.01
N ILE A 51 11.50 -2.99 -13.43
CA ILE A 51 10.60 -1.99 -14.02
C ILE A 51 11.41 -0.92 -14.77
N GLU A 52 12.53 -0.48 -14.21
CA GLU A 52 13.39 0.55 -14.83
C GLU A 52 14.24 0.01 -15.97
N ILE A 53 14.69 -1.25 -15.85
CA ILE A 53 15.52 -1.91 -16.86
C ILE A 53 14.84 -3.23 -17.30
N PRO A 54 13.66 -3.16 -17.94
CA PRO A 54 12.92 -4.35 -18.31
C PRO A 54 13.46 -4.98 -19.60
N ARG A 55 13.48 -6.31 -19.64
CA ARG A 55 13.70 -7.07 -20.89
C ARG A 55 12.43 -7.14 -21.75
N SER A 56 11.26 -6.91 -21.15
CA SER A 56 9.96 -6.96 -21.83
C SER A 56 8.87 -6.18 -21.09
N LEU A 57 7.82 -5.78 -21.79
CA LEU A 57 6.67 -5.11 -21.17
C LEU A 57 5.94 -6.00 -20.16
N VAL A 58 5.92 -7.32 -20.39
CA VAL A 58 5.36 -8.29 -19.43
C VAL A 58 6.07 -8.17 -18.09
N GLU A 59 7.40 -8.05 -18.10
CA GLU A 59 8.20 -7.91 -16.88
C GLU A 59 7.88 -6.63 -16.11
N VAL A 60 7.62 -5.52 -16.81
CA VAL A 60 7.15 -4.28 -16.18
C VAL A 60 5.83 -4.53 -15.45
N VAL A 61 4.84 -5.11 -16.13
CA VAL A 61 3.48 -5.29 -15.58
C VAL A 61 3.47 -6.29 -14.43
N THR A 62 4.27 -7.36 -14.48
CA THR A 62 4.31 -8.36 -13.40
C THR A 62 5.05 -7.87 -12.16
N ASN A 63 5.99 -6.94 -12.30
CA ASN A 63 6.80 -6.43 -11.19
C ASN A 63 6.29 -5.10 -10.62
N TRP A 64 5.36 -4.43 -11.30
CA TRP A 64 4.76 -3.16 -10.88
C TRP A 64 3.96 -3.26 -9.59
N ASN A 65 3.16 -4.32 -9.42
CA ASN A 65 2.37 -4.56 -8.21
C ASN A 65 2.25 -6.08 -8.00
N LEU A 66 3.17 -6.63 -7.21
CA LEU A 66 3.29 -8.08 -6.98
C LEU A 66 2.04 -8.67 -6.33
N PRO A 67 1.45 -8.06 -5.26
CA PRO A 67 0.23 -8.59 -4.66
C PRO A 67 -0.93 -8.66 -5.64
N MET A 68 -1.19 -7.60 -6.41
CA MET A 68 -2.28 -7.58 -7.39
C MET A 68 -2.02 -8.56 -8.54
N HIS A 69 -0.78 -8.64 -9.03
CA HIS A 69 -0.40 -9.61 -10.06
C HIS A 69 -0.65 -11.05 -9.58
N ASN A 70 -0.19 -11.39 -8.38
CA ASN A 70 -0.33 -12.72 -7.79
C ASN A 70 -1.81 -13.06 -7.52
N TRP A 71 -2.60 -12.08 -7.06
CA TRP A 71 -4.03 -12.23 -6.84
C TRP A 71 -4.77 -12.51 -8.17
N LEU A 72 -4.58 -11.65 -9.18
CA LEU A 72 -5.18 -11.85 -10.51
C LEU A 72 -4.74 -13.18 -11.13
N LYS A 73 -3.46 -13.54 -10.98
CA LYS A 73 -2.94 -14.80 -11.49
C LYS A 73 -3.60 -16.01 -10.83
N THR A 74 -3.76 -15.96 -9.50
CA THR A 74 -4.24 -17.10 -8.70
C THR A 74 -5.74 -17.24 -8.78
N TYR A 75 -6.49 -16.15 -8.61
CA TYR A 75 -7.93 -16.20 -8.45
C TYR A 75 -8.71 -15.96 -9.74
N VAL A 76 -8.14 -15.26 -10.73
CA VAL A 76 -8.82 -14.99 -12.00
C VAL A 76 -8.25 -15.85 -13.13
N PHE A 77 -6.95 -15.71 -13.41
CA PHE A 77 -6.32 -16.36 -14.56
C PHE A 77 -6.30 -17.88 -14.43
N LYS A 78 -5.79 -18.43 -13.31
CA LYS A 78 -5.71 -19.89 -13.10
C LYS A 78 -7.10 -20.53 -13.01
N THR A 79 -8.08 -19.84 -12.44
CA THR A 79 -9.47 -20.30 -12.36
C THR A 79 -10.11 -20.43 -13.74
N VAL A 80 -9.87 -19.47 -14.64
CA VAL A 80 -10.46 -19.47 -16.00
C VAL A 80 -9.60 -20.27 -16.99
N ARG A 81 -8.33 -20.54 -16.68
CA ARG A 81 -7.37 -21.26 -17.54
C ARG A 81 -7.89 -22.58 -18.13
N PRO A 82 -8.62 -23.44 -17.40
CA PRO A 82 -9.16 -24.69 -17.94
C PRO A 82 -10.12 -24.48 -19.11
N TYR A 83 -10.81 -23.33 -19.17
CA TYR A 83 -11.76 -22.98 -20.23
C TYR A 83 -11.11 -22.34 -21.47
N GLY A 84 -9.78 -22.15 -21.46
CA GLY A 84 -9.01 -21.67 -22.59
C GLY A 84 -8.15 -20.44 -22.28
N VAL A 85 -7.04 -20.34 -23.01
CA VAL A 85 -6.04 -19.26 -22.82
C VAL A 85 -6.63 -17.89 -23.12
N PHE A 86 -7.34 -17.77 -24.23
CA PHE A 86 -7.92 -16.51 -24.68
C PHE A 86 -8.93 -15.98 -23.65
N LEU A 87 -9.85 -16.85 -23.19
CA LEU A 87 -10.84 -16.48 -22.19
C LEU A 87 -10.18 -16.07 -20.88
N ALA A 88 -9.17 -16.81 -20.42
CA ALA A 88 -8.44 -16.46 -19.20
C ALA A 88 -7.73 -15.11 -19.28
N VAL A 89 -7.14 -14.77 -20.44
CA VAL A 89 -6.53 -13.45 -20.65
C VAL A 89 -7.60 -12.36 -20.65
N LEU A 90 -8.69 -12.57 -21.41
CA LEU A 90 -9.79 -11.61 -21.51
C LEU A 90 -10.42 -11.32 -20.14
N THR A 91 -10.73 -12.35 -19.36
CA THR A 91 -11.31 -12.19 -18.02
C THR A 91 -10.34 -11.54 -17.03
N THR A 92 -9.04 -11.83 -17.13
CA THR A 92 -8.03 -11.19 -16.27
C THR A 92 -7.93 -9.69 -16.55
N TYR A 93 -7.94 -9.28 -17.83
CA TYR A 93 -7.98 -7.86 -18.19
C TYR A 93 -9.29 -7.21 -17.77
N ALA A 94 -10.44 -7.87 -17.99
CA ALA A 94 -11.74 -7.34 -17.57
C ALA A 94 -11.82 -7.12 -16.05
N ALA A 95 -11.37 -8.10 -15.24
CA ALA A 95 -11.32 -7.98 -13.79
C ALA A 95 -10.39 -6.84 -13.33
N SER A 96 -9.19 -6.75 -13.93
CA SER A 96 -8.24 -5.66 -13.65
C SER A 96 -8.84 -4.28 -13.94
N SER A 97 -9.48 -4.12 -15.10
CA SER A 97 -10.14 -2.85 -15.48
C SER A 97 -11.30 -2.48 -14.56
N LEU A 98 -12.13 -3.46 -14.17
CA LEU A 98 -13.25 -3.23 -13.24
C LEU A 98 -12.76 -2.79 -11.86
N LEU A 99 -11.71 -3.42 -11.32
CA LEU A 99 -11.12 -3.03 -10.03
C LEU A 99 -10.62 -1.59 -10.02
N HIS A 100 -10.18 -1.07 -11.17
CA HIS A 100 -9.65 0.28 -11.31
C HIS A 100 -10.73 1.38 -11.34
N THR A 101 -11.99 1.01 -11.62
CA THR A 101 -13.12 1.97 -11.75
C THR A 101 -14.26 1.73 -10.77
N HIS A 102 -14.20 0.68 -9.95
CA HIS A 102 -15.32 0.31 -9.09
C HIS A 102 -15.47 1.29 -7.91
N PRO A 103 -16.64 1.98 -7.77
CA PRO A 103 -16.87 2.96 -6.71
C PRO A 103 -16.67 2.40 -5.30
N VAL A 104 -16.98 1.13 -5.08
CA VAL A 104 -16.78 0.48 -3.78
C VAL A 104 -15.29 0.34 -3.45
N VAL A 105 -14.42 0.09 -4.44
CA VAL A 105 -12.97 -0.01 -4.20
C VAL A 105 -12.39 1.37 -3.86
N ILE A 106 -12.84 2.40 -4.57
CA ILE A 106 -12.47 3.80 -4.26
C ILE A 106 -12.94 4.18 -2.85
N PHE A 107 -14.19 3.86 -2.52
CA PHE A 107 -14.77 4.13 -1.20
C PHE A 107 -14.01 3.43 -0.08
N VAL A 108 -13.74 2.13 -0.22
CA VAL A 108 -12.98 1.34 0.76
C VAL A 108 -11.57 1.88 0.95
N ASN A 109 -10.87 2.24 -0.13
CA ASN A 109 -9.54 2.83 -0.06
C ASN A 109 -9.55 4.22 0.60
N LEU A 110 -10.59 5.03 0.38
CA LEU A 110 -10.77 6.30 1.09
C LEU A 110 -10.99 6.10 2.58
N CYS A 111 -11.79 5.10 2.99
CA CYS A 111 -11.98 4.76 4.39
C CYS A 111 -10.66 4.32 5.04
N PHE A 112 -9.87 3.45 4.38
CA PHE A 112 -8.56 3.05 4.90
C PHE A 112 -7.54 4.21 4.93
N GLY A 113 -7.57 5.11 3.94
CA GLY A 113 -6.74 6.31 3.95
C GLY A 113 -7.09 7.26 5.10
N ALA A 114 -8.37 7.51 5.34
CA ALA A 114 -8.84 8.32 6.47
C ALA A 114 -8.45 7.68 7.81
N LEU A 115 -8.56 6.36 7.93
CA LEU A 115 -8.12 5.61 9.11
C LEU A 115 -6.60 5.74 9.34
N ALA A 116 -5.80 5.63 8.29
CA ALA A 116 -4.34 5.80 8.38
C ALA A 116 -3.95 7.23 8.80
N ILE A 117 -4.62 8.26 8.25
CA ILE A 117 -4.43 9.66 8.65
C ILE A 117 -4.82 9.85 10.12
N PHE A 118 -5.91 9.23 10.58
CA PHE A 118 -6.33 9.28 11.97
C PHE A 118 -5.26 8.71 12.92
N HIS A 119 -4.70 7.54 12.61
CA HIS A 119 -3.62 6.96 13.43
C HIS A 119 -2.33 7.79 13.41
N LEU A 120 -1.96 8.34 12.25
CA LEU A 120 -0.80 9.24 12.13
C LEU A 120 -1.01 10.56 12.89
N ALA A 121 -2.20 11.14 12.84
CA ALA A 121 -2.54 12.35 13.58
C ALA A 121 -2.54 12.08 15.10
N TYR A 122 -3.08 10.94 15.54
CA TYR A 122 -3.03 10.51 16.93
C TYR A 122 -1.60 10.37 17.45
N LEU A 123 -0.70 9.80 16.64
CA LEU A 123 0.73 9.73 16.97
C LEU A 123 1.37 11.13 16.96
N GLY A 124 1.02 11.97 15.98
CA GLY A 124 1.53 13.33 15.83
C GLY A 124 1.18 14.25 17.00
N LEU A 125 0.00 14.08 17.61
CA LEU A 125 -0.45 14.83 18.80
C LEU A 125 0.40 14.55 20.05
N MET A 126 1.29 13.56 20.01
CA MET A 126 2.23 13.29 21.11
C MET A 126 3.39 14.28 21.14
N PHE A 127 3.66 14.96 20.02
CA PHE A 127 4.69 15.98 19.92
C PHE A 127 4.05 17.34 20.25
N ASP A 128 4.56 18.01 21.28
CA ASP A 128 4.26 19.41 21.53
C ASP A 128 5.48 20.29 21.22
N SER A 129 5.29 21.61 21.16
CA SER A 129 6.36 22.57 20.82
C SER A 129 7.25 22.93 22.02
N SER A 130 7.33 22.05 23.04
CA SER A 130 8.16 22.28 24.22
C SER A 130 9.61 21.88 23.98
N ASP A 131 10.52 22.31 24.86
CA ASP A 131 11.94 21.92 24.85
C ASP A 131 12.18 20.39 24.87
N GLY A 132 11.14 19.58 25.13
CA GLY A 132 11.15 18.12 25.05
C GLY A 132 11.20 17.56 23.62
N GLU A 133 10.86 18.36 22.60
CA GLU A 133 10.86 17.93 21.19
C GLU A 133 12.28 17.55 20.71
N GLU A 134 13.31 18.31 21.11
CA GLU A 134 14.71 18.03 20.72
C GLU A 134 15.45 17.09 21.68
N LYS A 135 15.00 16.97 22.94
CA LYS A 135 15.64 16.17 23.98
C LYS A 135 15.02 14.78 24.17
N GLY A 136 13.83 14.55 23.62
CA GLY A 136 13.05 13.32 23.74
C GLY A 136 12.12 13.32 24.96
N TYR A 137 10.92 12.78 24.77
CA TYR A 137 9.90 12.68 25.82
C TYR A 137 10.10 11.47 26.72
N THR A 138 9.67 11.58 27.98
CA THR A 138 9.62 10.44 28.91
C THR A 138 8.37 9.59 28.67
N MET A 139 8.43 8.28 28.95
CA MET A 139 7.30 7.37 28.72
C MET A 139 6.03 7.80 29.48
N TRP A 140 6.19 8.38 30.67
CA TRP A 140 5.09 8.89 31.49
C TRP A 140 4.35 10.06 30.84
N HIS A 141 5.06 10.91 30.10
CA HIS A 141 4.45 12.00 29.34
C HIS A 141 3.54 11.47 28.22
N THR A 142 4.00 10.46 27.48
CA THR A 142 3.21 9.83 26.41
C THR A 142 1.99 9.11 26.97
N LEU A 143 2.11 8.41 28.10
CA LEU A 143 1.00 7.73 28.74
C LEU A 143 -0.06 8.71 29.28
N ASP A 144 0.35 9.84 29.85
CA ASP A 144 -0.57 10.89 30.31
C ASP A 144 -1.36 11.54 29.15
N LYS A 145 -0.70 11.72 27.99
CA LYS A 145 -1.37 12.17 26.76
C LYS A 145 -2.32 11.13 26.20
N TRP A 146 -1.97 9.84 26.27
CA TRP A 146 -2.85 8.75 25.80
C TRP A 146 -4.04 8.50 26.71
N THR A 147 -3.88 8.60 28.03
CA THR A 147 -5.00 8.55 28.97
C THR A 147 -5.96 9.71 28.74
N GLY A 148 -5.44 10.91 28.46
CA GLY A 148 -6.27 12.07 28.08
C GLY A 148 -7.05 11.92 26.77
N LEU A 149 -6.65 10.97 25.90
CA LEU A 149 -7.33 10.64 24.64
C LEU A 149 -8.07 9.30 24.70
N ASP A 150 -8.28 8.74 25.91
CA ASP A 150 -8.96 7.45 26.15
C ASP A 150 -8.40 6.27 25.33
N PHE A 151 -7.13 6.35 24.90
CA PHE A 151 -6.51 5.35 24.02
C PHE A 151 -7.30 5.07 22.73
N LEU A 152 -8.05 6.04 22.22
CA LEU A 152 -9.05 5.86 21.15
C LEU A 152 -8.47 5.19 19.89
N SER A 153 -7.25 5.55 19.49
CA SER A 153 -6.52 4.92 18.38
C SER A 153 -6.20 3.43 18.60
N HIS A 154 -5.88 3.04 19.83
CA HIS A 154 -5.60 1.64 20.18
C HIS A 154 -6.86 0.79 20.11
N TRP A 155 -8.00 1.32 20.55
CA TRP A 155 -9.29 0.64 20.45
C TRP A 155 -9.72 0.45 18.99
N VAL A 156 -9.51 1.45 18.15
CA VAL A 156 -9.77 1.37 16.71
C VAL A 156 -8.87 0.32 16.04
N ALA A 157 -7.58 0.26 16.39
CA ALA A 157 -6.65 -0.75 15.89
C ALA A 157 -7.03 -2.18 16.35
N LEU A 158 -7.50 -2.32 17.58
CA LEU A 158 -8.01 -3.60 18.09
C LEU A 158 -9.29 -4.03 17.36
N GLY A 159 -10.18 -3.08 17.07
CA GLY A 159 -11.38 -3.32 16.27
C GLY A 159 -11.06 -3.79 14.85
N THR A 160 -10.12 -3.13 14.17
CA THR A 160 -9.70 -3.56 12.82
C THR A 160 -8.98 -4.92 12.84
N PHE A 161 -8.23 -5.23 13.89
CA PHE A 161 -7.63 -6.55 14.08
C PHE A 161 -8.69 -7.65 14.27
N ILE A 162 -9.75 -7.39 15.05
CA ILE A 162 -10.86 -8.35 15.21
C ILE A 162 -11.59 -8.57 13.89
N VAL A 163 -11.85 -7.50 13.13
CA VAL A 163 -12.47 -7.61 11.80
C VAL A 163 -11.60 -8.43 10.85
N TYR A 164 -10.28 -8.19 10.82
CA TYR A 164 -9.34 -9.00 10.06
C TYR A 164 -9.40 -10.48 10.45
N TRP A 165 -9.56 -10.78 11.73
CA TRP A 165 -9.63 -12.16 12.21
C TRP A 165 -10.94 -12.88 11.82
N LEU A 166 -12.02 -12.13 11.59
CA LEU A 166 -13.36 -12.67 11.29
C LEU A 166 -13.62 -12.90 9.79
N VAL A 167 -12.79 -12.33 8.91
CA VAL A 167 -12.89 -12.44 7.44
C VAL A 167 -11.89 -13.45 6.91
#